data_AF-A0A950A806-F1
#
_entry.id   AF-A0A950A806-F1
#
_cell.length_a   1.000
_cell.length_b   1.000
_cell.length_c   1.000
_cell.angle_alpha   90.00
_cell.angle_beta   90.00
_cell.angle_gamma   90.00
#
_symmetry.space_group_name_H-M   'P 1'
#
loop_
_entity.id
_entity.type
_entity.pdbx_description
1 polymer ?
#
loop_
_entity_poly.entity_id
_entity_poly.type
_entity_poly.pdbx_seq_one_letter_code
_entity_poly.pdbx_strand_id
1 'polypeptide(L)'
;MSRFFKSAAFPILIVVVLAFFAQKLIGSSSKSQKETFGDMIYQLDHGGVQSLSLHEKDNTANVTTTTGVKYTVGYPDGYVAQIITAADKNLSP
;
A
#
# COMPACT_ATOMS: atom_id res chain seq x y z
N MET A 1 -4.63 -24.93 -37.30
CA MET A 1 -3.59 -24.29 -36.47
C MET A 1 -3.44 -22.82 -36.89
N SER A 2 -3.33 -21.91 -35.92
CA SER A 2 -3.04 -20.45 -36.02
C SER A 2 -4.09 -19.42 -36.50
N ARG A 3 -5.36 -19.77 -36.74
CA ARG A 3 -6.40 -18.73 -37.03
C ARG A 3 -6.63 -17.77 -35.86
N PHE A 4 -6.26 -18.16 -34.65
CA PHE A 4 -6.25 -17.31 -33.45
C PHE A 4 -5.14 -16.25 -33.47
N PHE A 5 -4.02 -16.46 -34.18
CA PHE A 5 -2.96 -15.45 -34.37
C PHE A 5 -3.21 -14.52 -35.57
N LYS A 6 -4.14 -14.86 -36.46
CA LYS A 6 -4.48 -14.03 -37.63
C LYS A 6 -5.49 -12.92 -37.33
N SER A 7 -6.19 -13.00 -36.20
CA SER A 7 -7.17 -11.99 -35.81
C SER A 7 -6.50 -10.93 -34.95
N ALA A 8 -6.63 -9.65 -35.34
CA ALA A 8 -6.12 -8.52 -34.55
C ALA A 8 -6.71 -8.47 -33.13
N ALA A 9 -7.90 -9.05 -32.93
CA ALA A 9 -8.58 -9.07 -31.64
C ALA A 9 -7.81 -9.82 -30.54
N PHE A 10 -7.14 -10.92 -30.88
CA PHE A 10 -6.42 -11.73 -29.89
C PHE A 10 -5.18 -11.04 -29.29
N PRO A 11 -4.26 -10.46 -30.09
CA PRO A 11 -3.16 -9.67 -29.55
C PRO A 11 -3.64 -8.42 -28.80
N ILE A 12 -4.72 -7.77 -29.26
CA ILE A 12 -5.28 -6.60 -28.55
C ILE A 12 -5.82 -6.98 -27.17
N LEU A 13 -6.59 -8.08 -27.07
CA LEU A 13 -7.16 -8.54 -25.80
C LEU A 13 -6.08 -8.83 -24.76
N ILE A 14 -5.00 -9.50 -25.16
CA ILE A 14 -3.86 -9.79 -24.27
C ILE A 14 -3.23 -8.51 -23.72
N VAL A 15 -3.01 -7.50 -24.56
CA VAL A 15 -2.43 -6.22 -24.15
C VAL A 15 -3.33 -5.50 -23.15
N VAL A 16 -4.65 -5.49 -23.38
CA VAL A 16 -5.64 -4.88 -22.47
C VAL A 16 -5.63 -5.57 -21.10
N VAL A 17 -5.61 -6.91 -21.08
CA VAL A 17 -5.54 -7.67 -19.82
C VAL A 17 -4.23 -7.38 -19.08
N LEU A 18 -3.10 -7.41 -19.78
CA LEU A 18 -1.81 -7.10 -19.17
C LEU A 18 -1.75 -5.66 -18.63
N ALA A 19 -2.31 -4.69 -19.34
CA ALA A 19 -2.40 -3.31 -18.87
C ALA A 19 -3.22 -3.22 -17.58
N PHE A 20 -4.37 -3.91 -17.50
CA PHE A 20 -5.19 -3.94 -16.29
C PHE A 20 -4.47 -4.62 -15.11
N PHE A 21 -3.77 -5.72 -15.37
CA PHE A 21 -2.94 -6.39 -14.35
C PHE A 21 -1.77 -5.52 -13.88
N ALA A 22 -1.09 -4.83 -14.79
CA ALA A 22 -0.02 -3.90 -14.45
C ALA A 22 -0.55 -2.74 -13.60
N GLN A 23 -1.71 -2.17 -13.94
CA GLN A 23 -2.39 -1.16 -13.12
C GLN A 23 -2.74 -1.70 -11.72
N LYS A 24 -3.14 -2.96 -11.61
CA LYS A 24 -3.43 -3.61 -10.31
C LYS A 24 -2.19 -3.93 -9.49
N LEU A 25 -1.08 -4.34 -10.13
CA LEU A 25 0.16 -4.74 -9.46
C LEU A 25 1.01 -3.54 -9.02
N ILE A 26 1.07 -2.49 -9.83
CA ILE A 26 2.00 -1.38 -9.60
C ILE A 26 1.45 -0.41 -8.55
N GLY A 27 0.12 -0.38 -8.34
CA GLY A 27 -0.51 0.59 -7.45
C GLY A 27 -0.33 2.02 -7.94
N SER A 28 -1.29 2.91 -7.65
CA SER A 28 -1.13 4.32 -7.98
C SER A 28 0.08 4.86 -7.21
N SER A 29 1.22 5.01 -7.89
CA SER A 29 2.40 5.71 -7.38
C SER A 29 2.11 7.21 -7.40
N SER A 30 1.10 7.61 -6.63
CA SER A 30 0.95 8.99 -6.20
C SER A 30 2.23 9.33 -5.47
N LYS A 31 2.93 10.38 -5.92
CA LYS A 31 3.95 11.04 -5.11
C LYS A 31 3.25 11.58 -3.87
N SER A 32 3.06 10.72 -2.88
CA SER A 32 2.50 11.12 -1.60
C SER A 32 3.50 12.07 -0.97
N GLN A 33 2.99 13.16 -0.42
CA GLN A 33 3.73 14.00 0.51
C GLN A 33 4.46 13.09 1.50
N LYS A 34 5.73 13.39 1.83
CA LYS A 34 6.48 12.61 2.81
C LYS A 34 5.81 12.82 4.17
N GLU A 35 4.86 11.96 4.49
CA GLU A 35 4.24 11.89 5.81
C GLU A 35 5.34 11.67 6.85
N THR A 36 5.19 12.30 8.01
CA THR A 36 6.14 12.13 9.12
C THR A 36 5.65 11.02 10.05
N PHE A 37 6.53 10.59 10.97
CA PHE A 37 6.14 9.68 12.04
C PHE A 37 4.97 10.24 12.88
N GLY A 38 4.96 11.56 13.14
CA GLY A 38 3.88 12.21 13.88
C GLY A 38 2.53 12.12 13.16
N ASP A 39 2.54 12.32 11.84
CA ASP A 39 1.34 12.22 11.01
C ASP A 39 0.80 10.79 11.01
N MET A 40 1.69 9.78 10.98
CA MET A 40 1.29 8.38 11.10
C MET A 40 0.60 8.10 12.44
N ILE A 41 1.17 8.52 13.57
CA ILE A 41 0.58 8.28 14.90
C ILE A 41 -0.78 8.97 15.00
N TYR A 42 -0.88 10.21 14.50
CA TYR A 42 -2.15 10.93 14.44
C TYR A 42 -3.20 10.16 13.63
N GLN A 43 -2.85 9.71 12.42
CA GLN A 43 -3.74 8.94 11.55
C GLN A 43 -4.13 7.59 12.17
N LEU A 44 -3.22 6.94 12.89
CA LEU A 44 -3.48 5.66 13.56
C LEU A 44 -4.49 5.83 14.71
N ASP A 45 -4.38 6.90 15.49
CA ASP A 45 -5.30 7.21 16.59
C ASP A 45 -6.68 7.68 16.10
N HIS A 46 -6.75 8.32 14.93
CA HIS A 46 -7.99 8.83 14.34
C HIS A 46 -8.65 7.86 13.35
N GLY A 47 -8.17 6.61 13.23
CA GLY A 47 -8.75 5.60 12.34
C GLY A 47 -8.52 5.84 10.83
N GLY A 48 -7.54 6.68 10.48
CA GLY A 48 -7.15 6.96 9.09
C GLY A 48 -6.30 5.86 8.45
N VAL A 49 -5.89 4.85 9.21
CA VAL A 49 -5.03 3.74 8.77
C VAL A 49 -5.86 2.49 8.52
N GLN A 50 -5.78 1.94 7.31
CA GLN A 50 -6.42 0.69 6.94
C GLN A 50 -5.52 -0.53 7.19
N SER A 51 -4.22 -0.39 6.92
CA SER A 51 -3.25 -1.47 7.13
C SER A 51 -1.89 -0.90 7.48
N LEU A 52 -1.21 -1.58 8.40
CA LEU A 52 0.10 -1.21 8.91
C LEU A 52 1.02 -2.43 8.87
N SER A 53 2.22 -2.28 8.31
CA SER A 53 3.26 -3.32 8.27
C SER A 53 4.56 -2.75 8.84
N LEU A 54 5.03 -3.32 9.95
CA LEU A 54 6.26 -2.90 10.61
C LEU A 54 7.45 -3.72 10.10
N HIS A 55 8.55 -3.04 9.84
CA HIS A 55 9.84 -3.62 9.45
C HIS A 55 10.85 -3.31 10.54
N GLU A 56 10.91 -4.18 11.55
CA GLU A 56 11.77 -4.00 12.72
C GLU A 56 13.27 -3.94 12.38
N LYS A 57 13.71 -4.62 11.32
CA LYS A 57 15.12 -4.62 10.89
C LYS A 57 15.61 -3.23 10.44
N ASP A 58 14.72 -2.46 9.83
CA ASP A 58 15.04 -1.19 9.18
C ASP A 58 14.35 0.00 9.88
N ASN A 59 13.67 -0.24 11.00
CA ASN A 59 12.91 0.75 11.76
C ASN A 59 11.92 1.55 10.89
N THR A 60 11.21 0.86 9.99
CA THR A 60 10.26 1.50 9.07
C THR A 60 8.86 0.90 9.19
N ALA A 61 7.84 1.76 9.10
CA ALA A 61 6.44 1.39 9.04
C ALA A 61 5.88 1.71 7.65
N ASN A 62 5.31 0.70 7.01
CA ASN A 62 4.55 0.82 5.79
C ASN A 62 3.08 0.98 6.13
N VAL A 63 2.50 2.11 5.74
CA VAL A 63 1.14 2.50 6.08
C VAL A 63 0.30 2.54 4.82
N THR A 64 -0.88 1.95 4.87
CA THR A 64 -1.94 2.14 3.87
C THR A 64 -3.11 2.85 4.54
N THR A 65 -3.43 4.04 4.08
CA THR A 65 -4.56 4.82 4.59
C THR A 65 -5.89 4.26 4.09
N THR A 66 -6.98 4.64 4.74
CA THR A 66 -8.36 4.32 4.28
C THR A 66 -8.68 4.92 2.91
N THR A 67 -7.97 5.96 2.50
CA THR A 67 -8.06 6.58 1.17
C THR A 67 -7.25 5.82 0.10
N GLY A 68 -6.53 4.76 0.47
CA GLY A 68 -5.72 3.93 -0.41
C GLY A 68 -4.32 4.48 -0.70
N VAL A 69 -3.91 5.56 -0.03
CA VAL A 69 -2.56 6.12 -0.14
C VAL A 69 -1.59 5.25 0.64
N LYS A 70 -0.45 4.95 0.02
CA LYS A 70 0.63 4.18 0.64
C LYS A 70 1.84 5.06 0.86
N TYR A 71 2.38 4.99 2.06
CA TYR A 71 3.61 5.70 2.40
C TYR A 71 4.44 4.90 3.40
N THR A 72 5.73 5.23 3.47
CA THR A 72 6.68 4.61 4.38
C THR A 72 7.29 5.67 5.27
N VAL A 73 7.26 5.46 6.58
CA VAL A 73 7.88 6.34 7.57
C VAL A 73 8.87 5.57 8.45
N GLY A 74 9.96 6.21 8.83
CA GLY A 74 10.85 5.68 9.86
C GLY A 74 10.27 5.93 11.25
N TYR A 75 10.49 5.01 12.19
CA TYR A 75 10.12 5.17 13.59
C TYR A 75 11.33 5.01 14.52
N PRO A 76 11.35 5.70 15.69
CA PRO A 76 12.43 5.55 16.66
C PRO A 76 12.48 4.16 17.29
N ASP A 77 13.67 3.74 17.74
CA ASP A 77 13.84 2.51 18.51
C ASP A 77 12.94 2.50 19.77
N GLY A 78 12.39 1.33 20.09
CA GLY A 78 11.53 1.14 21.27
C GLY A 78 10.06 1.56 21.10
N TYR A 79 9.67 2.15 19.96
CA TYR A 79 8.27 2.51 19.69
C TYR A 79 7.41 1.38 19.14
N VAL A 80 8.01 0.26 18.72
CA VAL A 80 7.31 -0.89 18.11
C VAL A 80 6.12 -1.35 18.95
N ALA A 81 6.32 -1.54 20.27
CA ALA A 81 5.26 -1.99 21.18
C ALA A 81 4.09 -1.00 21.27
N GLN A 82 4.38 0.31 21.25
CA GLN A 82 3.35 1.35 21.29
C GLN A 82 2.55 1.38 19.99
N ILE A 83 3.24 1.25 18.86
CA ILE A 83 2.62 1.20 17.53
C ILE A 83 1.70 -0.01 17.41
N ILE A 84 2.13 -1.20 17.86
CA ILE A 84 1.32 -2.42 17.85
C ILE A 84 0.08 -2.24 18.73
N THR A 85 0.25 -1.72 19.95
CA THR A 85 -0.87 -1.47 20.87
C THR A 85 -1.89 -0.50 20.28
N ALA A 86 -1.41 0.58 19.64
CA ALA A 86 -2.26 1.55 18.97
C ALA A 86 -2.95 0.97 17.73
N ALA A 87 -2.28 0.08 17.00
CA ALA A 87 -2.84 -0.61 15.86
C ALA A 87 -3.92 -1.62 16.27
N ASP A 88 -3.68 -2.46 17.28
CA ASP A 88 -4.65 -3.44 17.78
C ASP A 88 -5.94 -2.76 18.27
N LYS A 89 -5.82 -1.57 18.88
CA LYS A 89 -6.97 -0.80 19.36
C LYS A 89 -7.84 -0.23 18.22
N ASN A 90 -7.24 0.13 17.09
CA ASN A 90 -7.90 0.94 16.04
C ASN A 90 -8.11 0.20 14.71
N LEU A 91 -7.38 -0.89 14.44
CA LEU A 91 -7.51 -1.74 13.24
C LEU A 91 -8.31 -3.02 13.51
N SER A 92 -8.67 -3.32 14.76
CA SER A 92 -9.55 -4.44 15.08
C SER A 92 -11.03 -4.02 14.94
N PRO A 93 -11.87 -4.81 14.26
CA PRO A 93 -13.29 -4.49 14.02
C PRO A 93 -14.16 -4.46 15.28
#